data_AF-A0A924SWX4-F1
#
_entry.id   AF-A0A924SWX4-F1
#
_cell.length_a   1.000
_cell.length_b   1.000
_cell.length_c   1.000
_cell.angle_alpha   90.00
_cell.angle_beta   90.00
_cell.angle_gamma   90.00
#
_symmetry.space_group_name_H-M   'P 1'
#
loop_
_entity.id
_entity.type
_entity.pdbx_description
1 polymer ?
#
loop_
_entity_poly.entity_id
_entity_poly.type
_entity_poly.pdbx_seq_one_letter_code
_entity_poly.pdbx_strand_id
1 'polypeptide(L)'
;MKVITLTPNPALDLSGHVKGLVPNEKNYVFAERRDPGGNGINAARIATRLTSGESGSRKIDVIATGWLGGAAGQEVKRLLDREKVGNSFLPISGETRTNVTVSNEATDQQTRLTFPGPTISRKEQQSLFRSLKRIQGEGLYVIGGSLPPGCPKTIHLEIAKIAARKGFGVIADVPAVILKPLLSKQKVTRRHPSGLGSKHTSELFMIKPNLAELEEWSGRKLGSQKAVIEAGIQLARKVCLVVVSLAEKGALLIYGDQVWMAHAPKVKAKGTVGAGDSMVGAMAAVLLQYGIYLPEHVHQLFSVEFAHQVFSLTVGNRKKPESKFGTQAALNGRLPFALEDALSWGLAAGAATAEVSGTTLAQPSEIRRLHGQVRIQKL
;
A
#
# COMPACT_ATOMS: atom_id res chain seq x y z
N MET A 1 -3.94 -11.90 12.65
CA MET A 1 -2.80 -11.51 11.77
C MET A 1 -2.56 -10.02 11.90
N LYS A 2 -1.44 -9.49 11.40
CA LYS A 2 -1.09 -8.07 11.56
C LYS A 2 -0.76 -7.38 10.23
N VAL A 3 -1.21 -6.15 10.09
CA VAL A 3 -0.68 -5.19 9.10
C VAL A 3 0.13 -4.15 9.86
N ILE A 4 1.45 -4.19 9.71
CA ILE A 4 2.36 -3.21 10.28
C ILE A 4 2.71 -2.20 9.20
N THR A 5 2.27 -0.95 9.32
CA THR A 5 2.67 0.09 8.39
C THR A 5 3.79 0.92 8.97
N LEU A 6 4.80 1.22 8.16
CA LEU A 6 5.90 2.08 8.57
C LEU A 6 5.91 3.38 7.78
N THR A 7 5.90 4.48 8.51
CA THR A 7 6.08 5.83 7.96
C THR A 7 7.37 6.44 8.52
N PRO A 8 8.47 6.47 7.74
CA PRO A 8 9.73 7.05 8.19
C PRO A 8 9.66 8.58 8.38
N ASN A 9 8.80 9.28 7.62
CA ASN A 9 8.68 10.74 7.66
C ASN A 9 7.21 11.17 7.76
N PRO A 10 6.53 10.89 8.89
CA PRO A 10 5.13 11.26 9.07
C PRO A 10 4.99 12.79 9.11
N ALA A 11 3.75 13.25 8.95
CA ALA A 11 3.42 14.67 8.95
C ALA A 11 2.09 14.93 9.66
N LEU A 12 1.95 16.13 10.19
CA LEU A 12 0.64 16.74 10.40
C LEU A 12 0.23 17.40 9.08
N ASP A 13 -0.77 16.84 8.39
CA ASP A 13 -1.23 17.40 7.12
C ASP A 13 -2.32 18.43 7.40
N LEU A 14 -2.06 19.69 7.04
CA LEU A 14 -3.04 20.77 7.02
C LEU A 14 -3.60 20.91 5.61
N SER A 15 -4.92 21.01 5.50
CA SER A 15 -5.56 21.31 4.23
C SER A 15 -6.70 22.31 4.37
N GLY A 16 -7.01 23.00 3.28
CA GLY A 16 -8.08 23.98 3.24
C GLY A 16 -8.26 24.57 1.85
N HIS A 17 -9.09 25.60 1.77
CA HIS A 17 -9.54 26.21 0.53
C HIS A 17 -9.20 27.71 0.50
N VAL A 18 -8.91 28.21 -0.69
CA VAL A 18 -8.77 29.64 -0.99
C VAL A 18 -9.60 29.97 -2.23
N LYS A 19 -10.17 31.19 -2.26
CA LYS A 19 -10.91 31.67 -3.44
C LYS A 19 -10.00 31.89 -4.64
N GLY A 20 -8.74 32.25 -4.37
CA GLY A 20 -7.68 32.45 -5.33
C GLY A 20 -6.35 32.46 -4.57
N LEU A 21 -5.33 31.82 -5.13
CA LEU A 21 -3.98 31.87 -4.57
C LEU A 21 -3.17 32.95 -5.29
N VAL A 22 -2.88 34.05 -4.62
CA VAL A 22 -2.10 35.15 -5.19
C VAL A 22 -0.69 35.16 -4.58
N PRO A 23 0.37 34.96 -5.38
CA PRO A 23 1.74 35.05 -4.90
C PRO A 23 2.04 36.42 -4.30
N ASN A 24 2.88 36.45 -3.26
CA ASN A 24 3.28 37.66 -2.52
C ASN A 24 2.16 38.41 -1.78
N GLU A 25 0.94 37.85 -1.74
CA GLU A 25 -0.20 38.43 -1.04
C GLU A 25 -0.62 37.62 0.19
N LYS A 26 -1.36 38.25 1.10
CA LYS A 26 -2.01 37.55 2.22
C LYS A 26 -3.22 36.77 1.72
N ASN A 27 -3.13 35.45 1.75
CA ASN A 27 -4.21 34.54 1.36
C ASN A 27 -4.91 33.99 2.60
N TYR A 28 -6.24 34.06 2.66
CA TYR A 28 -7.04 33.52 3.76
C TYR A 28 -7.51 32.11 3.44
N VAL A 29 -7.05 31.13 4.22
CA VAL A 29 -7.46 29.73 4.10
C VAL A 29 -8.71 29.50 4.94
N PHE A 30 -9.75 28.92 4.35
CA PHE A 30 -10.99 28.52 5.03
C PHE A 30 -11.19 27.01 4.97
N ALA A 31 -12.13 26.52 5.78
CA ALA A 31 -12.39 25.09 5.97
C ALA A 31 -11.11 24.30 6.32
N GLU A 32 -10.33 24.83 7.27
CA GLU A 32 -9.10 24.19 7.75
C GLU A 32 -9.41 22.77 8.26
N ARG A 33 -8.61 21.82 7.80
CA ARG A 33 -8.63 20.43 8.22
C ARG A 33 -7.23 19.97 8.60
N ARG A 34 -7.19 19.11 9.62
CA ARG A 34 -5.97 18.46 10.10
C ARG A 34 -6.14 16.96 9.98
N ASP A 35 -5.21 16.30 9.30
CA ASP A 35 -5.17 14.86 9.17
C ASP A 35 -3.79 14.32 9.58
N PRO A 36 -3.73 13.08 10.12
CA PRO A 36 -2.46 12.39 10.30
C PRO A 36 -1.95 11.96 8.92
N GLY A 37 -0.76 12.43 8.57
CA GLY A 37 -0.19 12.38 7.22
C GLY A 37 1.02 11.45 7.06
N GLY A 38 1.17 10.92 5.84
CA GLY A 38 2.27 10.06 5.42
C GLY A 38 1.80 8.71 4.89
N ASN A 39 2.51 8.16 3.91
CA ASN A 39 2.01 7.03 3.11
C ASN A 39 1.62 5.80 3.94
N GLY A 40 2.49 5.37 4.87
CA GLY A 40 2.19 4.23 5.74
C GLY A 40 1.04 4.52 6.71
N ILE A 41 0.90 5.76 7.17
CA ILE A 41 -0.24 6.21 8.00
C ILE A 41 -1.54 6.14 7.19
N ASN A 42 -1.55 6.66 5.96
CA ASN A 42 -2.71 6.61 5.09
C ASN A 42 -3.12 5.17 4.76
N ALA A 43 -2.16 4.30 4.46
CA ALA A 43 -2.40 2.87 4.27
C ALA A 43 -3.00 2.21 5.53
N ALA A 44 -2.51 2.54 6.73
CA ALA A 44 -3.07 2.04 7.99
C ALA A 44 -4.50 2.54 8.25
N ARG A 45 -4.79 3.81 7.96
CA ARG A 45 -6.15 4.37 8.09
C ARG A 45 -7.14 3.60 7.22
N ILE A 46 -6.80 3.36 5.95
CA ILE A 46 -7.66 2.57 5.04
C ILE A 46 -7.77 1.12 5.48
N ALA A 47 -6.66 0.47 5.82
CA ALA A 47 -6.69 -0.91 6.31
C ALA A 47 -7.56 -1.06 7.56
N THR A 48 -7.46 -0.10 8.50
CA THR A 48 -8.30 -0.07 9.71
C THR A 48 -9.77 0.07 9.35
N ARG A 49 -10.13 1.02 8.47
CA ARG A 49 -11.51 1.25 8.02
C ARG A 49 -12.16 0.00 7.39
N LEU A 50 -11.38 -0.78 6.64
CA LEU A 50 -11.88 -1.98 5.98
C LEU A 50 -11.96 -3.20 6.92
N THR A 51 -11.22 -3.20 8.03
CA THR A 51 -11.14 -4.35 8.95
C THR A 51 -11.92 -4.17 10.26
N SER A 52 -12.34 -2.94 10.59
CA SER A 52 -12.94 -2.60 11.90
C SER A 52 -14.43 -2.97 12.08
N GLY A 53 -15.07 -3.65 11.12
CA GLY A 53 -16.53 -3.85 11.12
C GLY A 53 -17.03 -5.25 10.78
N GLU A 54 -16.16 -6.22 10.48
CA GLU A 54 -16.60 -7.56 10.06
C GLU A 54 -16.64 -8.54 11.24
N SER A 55 -17.85 -8.75 11.76
CA SER A 55 -18.16 -9.81 12.71
C SER A 55 -18.24 -11.15 11.96
N GLY A 56 -17.09 -11.77 11.70
CA GLY A 56 -17.03 -13.06 11.01
C GLY A 56 -15.72 -13.35 10.26
N SER A 57 -14.90 -12.32 10.04
CA SER A 57 -13.62 -12.44 9.35
C SER A 57 -12.45 -12.57 10.34
N ARG A 58 -11.35 -13.16 9.86
CA ARG A 58 -10.08 -13.30 10.60
C ARG A 58 -9.67 -11.92 11.16
N LYS A 59 -9.49 -11.81 12.47
CA LYS A 59 -9.10 -10.53 13.10
C LYS A 59 -7.75 -10.05 12.55
N ILE A 60 -7.76 -8.87 11.93
CA ILE A 60 -6.58 -8.16 11.45
C ILE A 60 -6.30 -7.00 12.40
N ASP A 61 -5.11 -7.01 12.98
CA ASP A 61 -4.61 -5.95 13.85
C ASP A 61 -3.72 -5.02 13.02
N VAL A 62 -4.15 -3.76 12.87
CA VAL A 62 -3.44 -2.75 12.08
C VAL A 62 -2.65 -1.85 13.02
N ILE A 63 -1.33 -1.79 12.83
CA ILE A 63 -0.44 -0.98 13.66
C ILE A 63 0.40 -0.05 12.78
N ALA A 64 0.14 1.25 12.89
CA ALA A 64 0.99 2.30 12.30
C ALA A 64 2.21 2.57 13.20
N THR A 65 3.41 2.59 12.63
CA THR A 65 4.65 2.87 13.35
C THR A 65 5.60 3.74 12.54
N GLY A 66 6.67 4.21 13.19
CA GLY A 66 7.59 5.22 12.69
C GLY A 66 8.12 6.07 13.86
N TRP A 67 8.38 7.34 13.59
CA TRP A 67 8.79 8.32 14.61
C TRP A 67 7.82 9.49 14.71
N LEU A 68 7.54 9.94 15.92
CA LEU A 68 6.80 11.19 16.17
C LEU A 68 7.53 12.02 17.22
N GLY A 69 7.53 13.33 17.06
CA GLY A 69 8.13 14.24 18.03
C GLY A 69 7.48 15.61 18.02
N GLY A 70 7.68 16.35 19.12
CA GLY A 70 7.08 17.67 19.31
C GLY A 70 5.55 17.67 19.42
N ALA A 71 4.97 18.86 19.38
CA ALA A 71 3.53 19.06 19.50
C ALA A 71 2.79 18.53 18.26
N ALA A 72 3.37 18.74 17.07
CA ALA A 72 2.83 18.19 15.83
C ALA A 72 2.73 16.65 15.88
N GLY A 73 3.75 15.98 16.41
CA GLY A 73 3.73 14.52 16.56
C GLY A 73 2.65 14.04 17.52
N GLN A 74 2.45 14.74 18.63
CA GLN A 74 1.38 14.44 19.58
C GLN A 74 -0.01 14.62 18.96
N GLU A 75 -0.20 15.63 18.11
CA GLU A 75 -1.45 15.84 17.40
C GLU A 75 -1.73 14.74 16.38
N VAL A 76 -0.72 14.30 15.62
CA VAL A 76 -0.84 13.14 14.72
C VAL A 76 -1.31 11.91 15.49
N LYS A 77 -0.70 11.63 16.66
CA LYS A 77 -1.12 10.52 17.52
C LYS A 77 -2.58 10.65 17.97
N ARG A 78 -3.01 11.84 18.41
CA ARG A 78 -4.39 12.10 18.84
C ARG A 78 -5.40 11.87 17.71
N LEU A 79 -5.06 12.29 16.49
CA LEU A 79 -5.91 12.08 15.31
C LEU A 79 -6.02 10.59 14.95
N LEU A 80 -4.92 9.83 15.02
CA LEU A 80 -4.94 8.38 14.83
C LEU A 80 -5.79 7.67 15.89
N ASP A 81 -5.65 8.05 17.16
CA ASP A 81 -6.44 7.49 18.27
C ASP A 81 -7.94 7.76 18.06
N ARG A 82 -8.32 8.96 17.57
CA ARG A 82 -9.71 9.31 17.21
C ARG A 82 -10.25 8.47 16.06
N GLU A 83 -9.43 8.14 15.06
CA GLU A 83 -9.78 7.23 13.97
C GLU A 83 -9.70 5.75 14.36
N LYS A 84 -9.38 5.43 15.63
CA LYS A 84 -9.18 4.08 16.16
C LYS A 84 -8.10 3.28 15.41
N VAL A 85 -7.12 3.97 14.85
CA VAL A 85 -5.97 3.35 14.18
C VAL A 85 -4.95 2.95 15.25
N GLY A 86 -4.71 1.64 15.40
CA GLY A 86 -3.67 1.13 16.26
C GLY A 86 -2.33 1.74 15.87
N ASN A 87 -1.57 2.23 16.85
CA ASN A 87 -0.32 2.93 16.60
C ASN A 87 0.74 2.64 17.67
N SER A 88 2.00 2.63 17.24
CA SER A 88 3.18 2.37 18.07
C SER A 88 4.37 3.19 17.56
N PHE A 89 4.21 4.51 17.51
CA PHE A 89 5.27 5.43 17.11
C PHE A 89 6.31 5.60 18.22
N LEU A 90 7.57 5.74 17.82
CA LEU A 90 8.66 5.99 18.74
C LEU A 90 8.90 7.50 18.90
N PRO A 91 9.12 7.99 20.13
CA PRO A 91 9.43 9.39 20.35
C PRO A 91 10.81 9.72 19.76
N ILE A 92 10.93 10.92 19.20
CA ILE A 92 12.19 11.51 18.71
C ILE A 92 12.36 12.94 19.24
N SER A 93 13.59 13.45 19.22
CA SER A 93 13.88 14.80 19.72
C SER A 93 13.40 15.92 18.79
N GLY A 94 13.36 15.67 17.48
CA GLY A 94 12.92 16.64 16.49
C GLY A 94 11.40 16.69 16.32
N GLU A 95 10.88 17.83 15.88
CA GLU A 95 9.44 18.01 15.64
C GLU A 95 8.99 17.34 14.34
N THR A 96 7.89 16.59 14.40
CA THR A 96 7.21 16.06 13.22
C THR A 96 6.84 17.21 12.27
N ARG A 97 7.13 17.06 10.97
CA ARG A 97 6.81 18.11 9.99
C ARG A 97 5.32 18.37 9.88
N THR A 98 4.99 19.56 9.43
CA THR A 98 3.66 19.93 8.96
C THR A 98 3.69 20.05 7.45
N ASN A 99 2.71 19.52 6.73
CA ASN A 99 2.52 19.83 5.31
C ASN A 99 1.27 20.71 5.15
N VAL A 100 1.23 21.50 4.08
CA VAL A 100 0.08 22.36 3.79
C VAL A 100 -0.40 22.09 2.36
N THR A 101 -1.68 21.78 2.21
CA THR A 101 -2.35 21.63 0.91
C THR A 101 -3.47 22.65 0.78
N VAL A 102 -3.36 23.53 -0.20
CA VAL A 102 -4.38 24.56 -0.47
C VAL A 102 -5.05 24.25 -1.80
N SER A 103 -6.39 24.15 -1.79
CA SER A 103 -7.20 24.02 -3.01
C SER A 103 -7.69 25.41 -3.44
N ASN A 104 -7.43 25.78 -4.69
CA ASN A 104 -7.84 27.04 -5.28
C ASN A 104 -9.18 26.85 -6.00
N GLU A 105 -10.25 27.44 -5.46
CA GLU A 105 -11.61 27.31 -6.00
C GLU A 105 -11.79 27.99 -7.37
N ALA A 106 -10.98 29.00 -7.69
CA ALA A 106 -11.07 29.66 -9.00
C ALA A 106 -10.49 28.82 -10.14
N THR A 107 -9.57 27.89 -9.85
CA THR A 107 -8.85 27.13 -10.88
C THR A 107 -8.99 25.61 -10.76
N ASP A 108 -9.64 25.12 -9.70
CA ASP A 108 -9.66 23.70 -9.31
C ASP A 108 -8.25 23.08 -9.15
N GLN A 109 -7.22 23.92 -8.95
CA GLN A 109 -5.84 23.47 -8.76
C GLN A 109 -5.49 23.33 -7.28
N GLN A 110 -4.46 22.53 -7.00
CA GLN A 110 -3.91 22.36 -5.65
C GLN A 110 -2.45 22.78 -5.58
N THR A 111 -2.10 23.51 -4.53
CA THR A 111 -0.71 23.82 -4.16
C THR A 111 -0.34 23.06 -2.90
N ARG A 112 0.80 22.36 -2.92
CA ARG A 112 1.28 21.53 -1.82
C ARG A 112 2.65 22.02 -1.37
N LEU A 113 2.76 22.34 -0.08
CA LEU A 113 4.00 22.71 0.59
C LEU A 113 4.39 21.55 1.51
N THR A 114 5.50 20.89 1.18
CA THR A 114 5.98 19.70 1.89
C THR A 114 7.33 20.00 2.51
N PHE A 115 7.42 19.88 3.83
CA PHE A 115 8.65 20.15 4.57
C PHE A 115 9.50 18.88 4.70
N PRO A 116 10.82 18.99 4.90
CA PRO A 116 11.72 17.83 4.92
C PRO A 116 11.50 16.91 6.13
N GLY A 117 11.02 17.42 7.26
CA GLY A 117 10.93 16.66 8.52
C GLY A 117 12.19 16.79 9.38
N PRO A 118 12.14 16.22 10.60
CA PRO A 118 13.25 16.31 11.55
C PRO A 118 14.44 15.44 11.13
N THR A 119 15.65 15.79 11.55
CA THR A 119 16.80 14.92 11.37
C THR A 119 16.74 13.76 12.35
N ILE A 120 16.77 12.52 11.86
CA ILE A 120 16.73 11.31 12.69
C ILE A 120 18.14 10.81 12.99
N SER A 121 18.47 10.74 14.28
CA SER A 121 19.75 10.23 14.76
C SER A 121 19.90 8.72 14.57
N ARG A 122 21.15 8.23 14.55
CA ARG A 122 21.43 6.79 14.52
C ARG A 122 20.83 6.04 15.72
N LYS A 123 20.76 6.68 16.90
CA LYS A 123 20.17 6.09 18.11
C LYS A 123 18.66 5.86 17.94
N GLU A 124 17.95 6.83 17.38
CA GLU A 124 16.51 6.74 17.09
C GLU A 124 16.23 5.69 16.00
N GLN A 125 17.10 5.60 14.98
CA GLN A 125 17.05 4.54 13.96
C GLN A 125 17.19 3.15 14.58
N GLN A 126 18.16 2.95 15.48
CA GLN A 126 18.33 1.67 16.16
C GLN A 126 17.15 1.33 17.08
N SER A 127 16.53 2.32 17.71
CA SER A 127 15.31 2.10 18.52
C SER A 127 14.16 1.58 17.67
N LEU A 128 13.98 2.11 16.44
CA LEU A 128 13.00 1.58 15.49
C LEU A 128 13.29 0.11 15.19
N PHE A 129 14.51 -0.24 14.80
CA PHE A 129 14.85 -1.62 14.49
C PHE A 129 14.66 -2.57 15.67
N ARG A 130 14.98 -2.14 16.91
CA ARG A 130 14.71 -2.92 18.13
C ARG A 130 13.21 -3.13 18.34
N SER A 131 12.39 -2.10 18.12
CA SER A 131 10.94 -2.20 18.22
C SER A 131 10.37 -3.20 17.20
N LEU A 132 10.74 -3.09 15.92
CA LEU A 132 10.29 -4.00 14.86
C LEU A 132 10.69 -5.46 15.13
N LYS A 133 11.90 -5.68 15.68
CA LYS A 133 12.36 -7.01 16.10
C LYS A 133 11.52 -7.63 17.22
N ARG A 134 10.78 -6.85 18.01
CA ARG A 134 9.90 -7.35 19.10
C ARG A 134 8.48 -7.69 18.65
N ILE A 135 8.01 -7.19 17.50
CA ILE A 135 6.64 -7.41 17.00
C ILE A 135 6.38 -8.90 16.73
N GLN A 136 5.52 -9.56 17.50
CA GLN A 136 5.19 -10.98 17.27
C GLN A 136 4.02 -11.16 16.30
N GLY A 137 3.86 -12.38 15.79
CA GLY A 137 2.76 -12.79 14.91
C GLY A 137 3.17 -12.91 13.45
N GLU A 138 2.18 -12.86 12.57
CA GLU A 138 2.32 -13.05 11.12
C GLU A 138 1.47 -12.02 10.36
N GLY A 139 1.87 -11.75 9.12
CA GLY A 139 1.12 -10.92 8.18
C GLY A 139 2.02 -10.04 7.33
N LEU A 140 1.67 -8.77 7.20
CA LEU A 140 2.29 -7.86 6.24
C LEU A 140 2.96 -6.66 6.92
N TYR A 141 4.12 -6.29 6.38
CA TYR A 141 4.70 -4.96 6.52
C TYR A 141 4.35 -4.14 5.29
N VAL A 142 3.85 -2.93 5.48
CA VAL A 142 3.70 -1.93 4.41
C VAL A 142 4.74 -0.85 4.65
N ILE A 143 5.69 -0.72 3.73
CA ILE A 143 6.76 0.28 3.81
C ILE A 143 6.65 1.25 2.66
N GLY A 144 6.74 2.55 2.96
CA GLY A 144 6.65 3.56 1.93
C GLY A 144 6.87 4.97 2.44
N GLY A 145 6.77 5.93 1.53
CA GLY A 145 6.93 7.36 1.82
C GLY A 145 8.37 7.85 1.74
N SER A 146 8.53 9.17 1.90
CA SER A 146 9.83 9.82 1.87
C SER A 146 10.65 9.52 3.13
N LEU A 147 11.97 9.64 3.00
CA LEU A 147 12.89 9.52 4.13
C LEU A 147 13.15 10.91 4.74
N PRO A 148 13.15 11.04 6.08
CA PRO A 148 13.56 12.28 6.72
C PRO A 148 15.09 12.46 6.64
N PRO A 149 15.63 13.66 6.85
CA PRO A 149 17.07 13.89 6.98
C PRO A 149 17.73 12.94 7.99
N GLY A 150 18.98 12.53 7.71
CA GLY A 150 19.73 11.59 8.57
C GLY A 150 19.43 10.11 8.35
N CYS A 151 18.33 9.76 7.68
CA CYS A 151 18.02 8.37 7.34
C CYS A 151 18.78 7.90 6.08
N PRO A 152 19.46 6.74 6.11
CA PRO A 152 20.09 6.20 4.92
C PRO A 152 19.05 5.67 3.93
N LYS A 153 19.32 5.77 2.62
CA LYS A 153 18.48 5.18 1.56
C LYS A 153 18.24 3.67 1.72
N THR A 154 19.09 2.99 2.49
CA THR A 154 18.99 1.54 2.78
C THR A 154 18.07 1.21 3.94
N ILE A 155 17.43 2.18 4.61
CA ILE A 155 16.62 1.88 5.79
C ILE A 155 15.49 0.89 5.49
N HIS A 156 14.77 1.06 4.38
CA HIS A 156 13.72 0.16 3.92
C HIS A 156 14.21 -1.28 3.68
N LEU A 157 15.47 -1.44 3.24
CA LEU A 157 16.09 -2.75 3.10
C LEU A 157 16.30 -3.42 4.45
N GLU A 158 16.76 -2.69 5.47
CA GLU A 158 16.93 -3.24 6.82
C GLU A 158 15.58 -3.64 7.44
N ILE A 159 14.53 -2.86 7.18
CA ILE A 159 13.16 -3.21 7.60
C ILE A 159 12.66 -4.47 6.88
N ALA A 160 12.85 -4.56 5.56
CA ALA A 160 12.46 -5.73 4.79
C ALA A 160 13.16 -7.00 5.29
N LYS A 161 14.47 -6.93 5.59
CA LYS A 161 15.23 -8.02 6.22
C LYS A 161 14.67 -8.42 7.58
N ILE A 162 14.28 -7.46 8.42
CA ILE A 162 13.68 -7.75 9.73
C ILE A 162 12.34 -8.47 9.55
N ALA A 163 11.47 -7.97 8.65
CA ALA A 163 10.18 -8.57 8.37
C ALA A 163 10.31 -10.00 7.82
N ALA A 164 11.18 -10.20 6.82
CA ALA A 164 11.41 -11.49 6.17
C ALA A 164 11.93 -12.56 7.17
N ARG A 165 12.87 -12.20 8.05
CA ARG A 165 13.36 -13.11 9.11
C ARG A 165 12.27 -13.56 10.08
N LYS A 166 11.19 -12.80 10.18
CA LYS A 166 10.06 -13.06 11.08
C LYS A 166 8.87 -13.71 10.37
N GLY A 167 9.02 -14.05 9.08
CA GLY A 167 7.94 -14.66 8.30
C GLY A 167 6.85 -13.68 7.87
N PHE A 168 7.09 -12.37 7.94
CA PHE A 168 6.17 -11.37 7.37
C PHE A 168 6.45 -11.15 5.89
N GLY A 169 5.40 -10.91 5.12
CA GLY A 169 5.53 -10.35 3.78
C GLY A 169 5.78 -8.85 3.83
N VAL A 170 6.38 -8.31 2.77
CA VAL A 170 6.66 -6.88 2.66
C VAL A 170 6.03 -6.33 1.38
N ILE A 171 5.13 -5.37 1.56
CA ILE A 171 4.61 -4.52 0.49
C ILE A 171 5.43 -3.23 0.50
N ALA A 172 6.07 -2.91 -0.62
CA ALA A 172 6.83 -1.67 -0.75
C ALA A 172 6.18 -0.71 -1.77
N ASP A 173 5.82 0.48 -1.29
CA ASP A 173 5.39 1.64 -2.09
C ASP A 173 6.42 2.76 -1.88
N VAL A 174 7.55 2.60 -2.55
CA VAL A 174 8.73 3.46 -2.39
C VAL A 174 9.10 4.10 -3.73
N PRO A 175 9.63 5.33 -3.72
CA PRO A 175 10.13 5.97 -4.93
C PRO A 175 11.18 5.13 -5.66
N ALA A 176 11.31 5.29 -6.98
CA ALA A 176 12.21 4.49 -7.82
C ALA A 176 13.69 4.54 -7.37
N VAL A 177 14.15 5.69 -6.85
CA VAL A 177 15.49 5.86 -6.24
C VAL A 177 15.75 4.93 -5.04
N ILE A 178 14.70 4.47 -4.35
CA ILE A 178 14.78 3.50 -3.26
C ILE A 178 14.55 2.08 -3.80
N LEU A 179 13.62 1.91 -4.75
CA LEU A 179 13.27 0.61 -5.32
C LEU A 179 14.47 -0.10 -5.98
N LYS A 180 15.28 0.61 -6.77
CA LYS A 180 16.46 0.01 -7.44
C LYS A 180 17.46 -0.60 -6.43
N PRO A 181 17.98 0.13 -5.43
CA PRO A 181 18.83 -0.44 -4.38
C PRO A 181 18.17 -1.56 -3.57
N LEU A 182 16.87 -1.43 -3.31
CA LEU A 182 16.11 -2.43 -2.55
C LEU A 182 16.12 -3.78 -3.28
N LEU A 183 15.88 -3.78 -4.60
CA LEU A 183 15.88 -4.99 -5.42
C LEU A 183 17.28 -5.52 -5.73
N SER A 184 18.32 -4.67 -5.83
CA SER A 184 19.67 -5.11 -6.19
C SER A 184 20.48 -5.68 -5.04
N LYS A 185 20.19 -5.26 -3.79
CA LYS A 185 20.92 -5.67 -2.58
C LYS A 185 20.27 -6.82 -1.82
N GLN A 186 19.17 -7.37 -2.32
CA GLN A 186 18.54 -8.52 -1.72
C GLN A 186 19.40 -9.77 -1.95
N LYS A 187 19.67 -10.46 -0.85
CA LYS A 187 20.31 -11.78 -0.87
C LYS A 187 19.22 -12.81 -0.62
N VAL A 188 19.27 -13.91 -1.35
CA VAL A 188 18.43 -15.09 -1.10
C VAL A 188 18.77 -15.61 0.29
N THR A 189 17.97 -15.28 1.30
CA THR A 189 18.23 -15.70 2.69
C THR A 189 17.32 -16.82 3.16
N ARG A 190 16.25 -17.16 2.42
CA ARG A 190 15.37 -18.27 2.79
C ARG A 190 15.77 -19.54 2.07
N ARG A 191 16.46 -20.42 2.80
CA ARG A 191 16.32 -21.86 2.58
C ARG A 191 14.95 -22.26 3.14
N HIS A 192 14.13 -22.83 2.28
CA HIS A 192 12.73 -23.17 2.55
C HIS A 192 12.63 -24.35 3.55
N PRO A 193 11.74 -24.31 4.57
CA PRO A 193 11.54 -25.45 5.47
C PRO A 193 10.90 -26.68 4.80
N SER A 194 10.06 -26.48 3.77
CA SER A 194 9.27 -27.54 3.12
C SER A 194 9.80 -27.97 1.75
N GLY A 195 11.08 -27.71 1.41
CA GLY A 195 11.73 -28.21 0.18
C GLY A 195 11.21 -27.68 -1.18
N LEU A 196 10.03 -27.05 -1.28
CA LEU A 196 9.58 -26.41 -2.52
C LEU A 196 10.40 -25.15 -2.81
N GLY A 197 11.25 -25.23 -3.83
CA GLY A 197 12.10 -24.14 -4.29
C GLY A 197 11.29 -22.96 -4.83
N SER A 198 11.01 -21.98 -3.98
CA SER A 198 10.63 -20.65 -4.44
C SER A 198 11.83 -20.04 -5.17
N LYS A 199 11.68 -19.82 -6.49
CA LYS A 199 12.66 -19.11 -7.34
C LYS A 199 12.73 -17.61 -7.03
N HIS A 200 11.96 -17.10 -6.06
CA HIS A 200 11.95 -15.68 -5.74
C HIS A 200 13.18 -15.29 -4.92
N THR A 201 13.89 -14.28 -5.42
CA THR A 201 15.16 -13.80 -4.86
C THR A 201 15.01 -12.63 -3.89
N SER A 202 13.76 -12.23 -3.61
CA SER A 202 13.43 -11.00 -2.89
C SER A 202 12.78 -11.25 -1.54
N GLU A 203 13.12 -10.38 -0.59
CA GLU A 203 12.44 -10.23 0.71
C GLU A 203 11.10 -9.46 0.58
N LEU A 204 10.76 -9.00 -0.63
CA LEU A 204 9.51 -8.31 -0.94
C LEU A 204 8.46 -9.28 -1.47
N PHE A 205 7.26 -9.10 -0.96
CA PHE A 205 6.06 -9.80 -1.40
C PHE A 205 5.38 -9.06 -2.54
N MET A 206 5.18 -7.74 -2.40
CA MET A 206 4.50 -6.92 -3.41
C MET A 206 5.18 -5.56 -3.56
N ILE A 207 5.20 -5.02 -4.77
CA ILE A 207 5.56 -3.62 -5.03
C ILE A 207 4.46 -2.93 -5.83
N LYS A 208 4.29 -1.61 -5.62
CA LYS A 208 3.31 -0.80 -6.36
C LYS A 208 3.93 0.44 -7.03
N PRO A 209 4.75 0.32 -8.09
CA PRO A 209 5.18 1.51 -8.82
C PRO A 209 4.01 2.16 -9.57
N ASN A 210 4.00 3.48 -9.69
CA ASN A 210 3.24 4.17 -10.72
C ASN A 210 4.00 4.21 -12.06
N LEU A 211 3.37 4.71 -13.13
CA LEU A 211 4.01 4.80 -14.45
C LEU A 211 5.32 5.58 -14.42
N ALA A 212 5.38 6.74 -13.76
CA ALA A 212 6.58 7.56 -13.70
C ALA A 212 7.73 6.86 -12.94
N GLU A 213 7.40 6.17 -11.84
CA GLU A 213 8.36 5.37 -11.08
C GLU A 213 8.86 4.16 -11.90
N LEU A 214 8.00 3.55 -12.71
CA LEU A 214 8.39 2.46 -13.60
C LEU A 214 9.28 2.95 -14.75
N GLU A 215 9.00 4.13 -15.32
CA GLU A 215 9.86 4.80 -16.31
C GLU A 215 11.24 5.11 -15.72
N GLU A 216 11.30 5.75 -14.54
CA GLU A 216 12.55 6.03 -13.84
C GLU A 216 13.31 4.74 -13.50
N TRP A 217 12.59 3.71 -13.07
CA TRP A 217 13.17 2.40 -12.81
C TRP A 217 13.78 1.78 -14.07
N SER A 218 13.04 1.77 -15.18
CA SER A 218 13.49 1.21 -16.46
C SER A 218 14.55 2.07 -17.16
N GLY A 219 14.73 3.34 -16.75
CA GLY A 219 15.67 4.28 -17.36
C GLY A 219 15.23 4.80 -18.73
N ARG A 220 13.96 4.61 -19.10
CA ARG A 220 13.40 5.05 -20.40
C ARG A 220 11.93 5.42 -20.29
N LYS A 221 11.44 6.18 -21.25
CA LYS A 221 10.00 6.43 -21.43
C LYS A 221 9.27 5.17 -21.90
N LEU A 222 8.07 4.95 -21.39
CA LEU A 222 7.24 3.79 -21.69
C LEU A 222 5.98 4.25 -22.44
N GLY A 223 6.16 4.60 -23.72
CA GLY A 223 5.12 5.22 -24.56
C GLY A 223 3.98 4.31 -25.03
N SER A 224 3.95 3.04 -24.62
CA SER A 224 2.89 2.10 -24.99
C SER A 224 2.57 1.12 -23.86
N GLN A 225 1.34 0.60 -23.84
CA GLN A 225 0.93 -0.42 -22.87
C GLN A 225 1.83 -1.67 -22.94
N LYS A 226 2.25 -2.08 -24.14
CA LYS A 226 3.21 -3.18 -24.32
C LYS A 226 4.54 -2.90 -23.59
N ALA A 227 5.10 -1.69 -23.74
CA ALA A 227 6.34 -1.33 -23.07
C ALA A 227 6.20 -1.32 -21.53
N VAL A 228 5.05 -0.86 -21.01
CA VAL A 228 4.73 -0.90 -19.57
C VAL A 228 4.67 -2.35 -19.07
N ILE A 229 4.00 -3.23 -19.81
CA ILE A 229 3.89 -4.66 -19.47
C ILE A 229 5.27 -5.33 -19.46
N GLU A 230 6.08 -5.11 -20.49
CA GLU A 230 7.45 -5.65 -20.57
C GLU A 230 8.31 -5.21 -19.39
N ALA A 231 8.26 -3.92 -19.02
CA ALA A 231 8.99 -3.40 -17.86
C ALA A 231 8.47 -4.01 -16.54
N GLY A 232 7.15 -4.15 -16.40
CA GLY A 232 6.53 -4.79 -15.24
C GLY A 232 6.89 -6.27 -15.09
N ILE A 233 6.94 -7.04 -16.19
CA ILE A 233 7.39 -8.44 -16.20
C ILE A 233 8.87 -8.53 -15.76
N GLN A 234 9.72 -7.58 -16.16
CA GLN A 234 11.12 -7.54 -15.67
C GLN A 234 11.20 -7.36 -14.15
N LEU A 235 10.31 -6.56 -13.55
CA LEU A 235 10.19 -6.44 -12.10
C LEU A 235 9.65 -7.72 -11.46
N ALA A 236 8.66 -8.38 -12.08
CA ALA A 236 8.04 -9.60 -11.57
C ALA A 236 8.99 -10.82 -11.56
N ARG A 237 10.13 -10.74 -12.26
CA ARG A 237 11.24 -11.70 -12.11
C ARG A 237 11.96 -11.57 -10.76
N LYS A 238 11.82 -10.43 -10.08
CA LYS A 238 12.49 -10.13 -8.80
C LYS A 238 11.52 -10.20 -7.63
N VAL A 239 10.29 -9.73 -7.80
CA VAL A 239 9.25 -9.66 -6.75
C VAL A 239 8.09 -10.56 -7.10
N CYS A 240 7.41 -11.14 -6.10
CA CYS A 240 6.26 -12.02 -6.34
C CYS A 240 5.10 -11.30 -7.05
N LEU A 241 4.61 -10.19 -6.49
CA LEU A 241 3.54 -9.40 -7.09
C LEU A 241 4.02 -7.99 -7.47
N VAL A 242 3.73 -7.57 -8.69
CA VAL A 242 3.96 -6.19 -9.17
C VAL A 242 2.62 -5.58 -9.56
N VAL A 243 2.29 -4.44 -8.95
CA VAL A 243 1.07 -3.70 -9.24
C VAL A 243 1.43 -2.35 -9.85
N VAL A 244 1.24 -2.17 -11.15
CA VAL A 244 1.55 -0.90 -11.81
C VAL A 244 0.30 -0.03 -11.85
N SER A 245 0.26 1.05 -11.07
CA SER A 245 -0.87 1.98 -11.10
C SER A 245 -0.76 2.95 -12.28
N LEU A 246 -1.85 3.09 -13.03
CA LEU A 246 -1.96 3.87 -14.28
C LEU A 246 -2.99 5.00 -14.16
N ALA A 247 -3.13 5.58 -12.97
CA ALA A 247 -4.09 6.63 -12.65
C ALA A 247 -5.53 6.26 -13.08
N GLU A 248 -6.21 7.13 -13.83
CA GLU A 248 -7.59 6.93 -14.30
C GLU A 248 -7.78 5.72 -15.21
N LYS A 249 -6.69 5.16 -15.77
CA LYS A 249 -6.76 3.94 -16.59
C LYS A 249 -6.93 2.67 -15.75
N GLY A 250 -6.55 2.73 -14.47
CA GLY A 250 -6.60 1.60 -13.56
C GLY A 250 -5.24 1.09 -13.11
N ALA A 251 -5.05 -0.23 -13.06
CA ALA A 251 -3.80 -0.84 -12.64
C ALA A 251 -3.54 -2.19 -13.33
N LEU A 252 -2.27 -2.47 -13.61
CA LEU A 252 -1.82 -3.81 -13.99
C LEU A 252 -1.45 -4.60 -12.74
N LEU A 253 -1.86 -5.86 -12.66
CA LEU A 253 -1.29 -6.84 -11.72
C LEU A 253 -0.48 -7.86 -12.52
N ILE A 254 0.76 -8.08 -12.10
CA ILE A 254 1.72 -8.92 -12.79
C ILE A 254 2.28 -9.94 -11.80
N TYR A 255 2.26 -11.20 -12.21
CA TYR A 255 2.82 -12.33 -11.47
C TYR A 255 3.53 -13.26 -12.46
N GLY A 256 4.86 -13.37 -12.34
CA GLY A 256 5.67 -14.04 -13.35
C GLY A 256 5.55 -13.37 -14.72
N ASP A 257 5.04 -14.10 -15.70
CA ASP A 257 4.72 -13.63 -17.05
C ASP A 257 3.22 -13.36 -17.27
N GLN A 258 2.38 -13.60 -16.25
CA GLN A 258 0.94 -13.41 -16.31
C GLN A 258 0.57 -11.97 -15.95
N VAL A 259 -0.33 -11.38 -16.73
CA VAL A 259 -0.69 -9.97 -16.64
C VAL A 259 -2.21 -9.81 -16.68
N TRP A 260 -2.74 -8.98 -15.77
CA TRP A 260 -4.14 -8.59 -15.75
C TRP A 260 -4.26 -7.07 -15.68
N MET A 261 -5.21 -6.51 -16.41
CA MET A 261 -5.62 -5.11 -16.32
C MET A 261 -6.90 -5.00 -15.50
N ALA A 262 -6.84 -4.23 -14.42
CA ALA A 262 -8.01 -3.75 -13.69
C ALA A 262 -8.35 -2.34 -14.16
N HIS A 263 -9.55 -2.14 -14.69
CA HIS A 263 -10.03 -0.83 -15.11
C HIS A 263 -10.61 -0.05 -13.93
N ALA A 264 -10.18 1.20 -13.77
CA ALA A 264 -10.68 2.06 -12.71
C ALA A 264 -12.16 2.44 -12.93
N PRO A 265 -12.97 2.51 -11.86
CA PRO A 265 -14.27 3.15 -11.92
C PRO A 265 -14.13 4.62 -12.36
N LYS A 266 -15.06 5.10 -13.18
CA LYS A 266 -15.07 6.51 -13.60
C LYS A 266 -15.55 7.38 -12.45
N VAL A 267 -14.68 8.30 -12.02
CA VAL A 267 -14.96 9.23 -10.92
C VAL A 267 -14.55 10.65 -11.29
N LYS A 268 -15.20 11.65 -10.68
CA LYS A 268 -14.75 13.05 -10.81
C LYS A 268 -13.67 13.32 -9.77
N ALA A 269 -12.40 13.19 -10.18
CA ALA A 269 -11.26 13.41 -9.31
C ALA A 269 -11.20 14.87 -8.81
N LYS A 270 -11.09 15.05 -7.50
CA LYS A 270 -10.83 16.32 -6.80
C LYS A 270 -9.39 16.42 -6.26
N GLY A 271 -8.67 15.30 -6.22
CA GLY A 271 -7.29 15.21 -5.78
C GLY A 271 -6.72 13.82 -6.04
N THR A 272 -5.40 13.67 -5.97
CA THR A 272 -4.71 12.36 -6.08
C THR A 272 -3.91 12.02 -4.84
N VAL A 273 -3.90 12.91 -3.84
CA VAL A 273 -3.19 12.72 -2.57
C VAL A 273 -3.79 11.51 -1.84
N GLY A 274 -2.93 10.57 -1.44
CA GLY A 274 -3.37 9.38 -0.70
C GLY A 274 -4.06 8.29 -1.53
N ALA A 275 -4.32 8.49 -2.83
CA ALA A 275 -4.97 7.47 -3.67
C ALA A 275 -4.11 6.19 -3.80
N GLY A 276 -2.81 6.35 -4.02
CA GLY A 276 -1.86 5.23 -4.06
C GLY A 276 -1.74 4.52 -2.71
N ASP A 277 -1.64 5.28 -1.62
CA ASP A 277 -1.58 4.74 -0.25
C ASP A 277 -2.85 3.96 0.10
N SER A 278 -4.00 4.46 -0.35
CA SER A 278 -5.30 3.83 -0.14
C SER A 278 -5.43 2.52 -0.89
N MET A 279 -4.94 2.48 -2.13
CA MET A 279 -4.84 1.23 -2.88
C MET A 279 -4.00 0.20 -2.13
N VAL A 280 -2.81 0.59 -1.65
CA VAL A 280 -1.91 -0.31 -0.91
C VAL A 280 -2.53 -0.77 0.40
N GLY A 281 -3.14 0.13 1.18
CA GLY A 281 -3.81 -0.19 2.44
C GLY A 281 -4.96 -1.17 2.26
N ALA A 282 -5.79 -0.97 1.23
CA ALA A 282 -6.89 -1.87 0.91
C ALA A 282 -6.41 -3.23 0.42
N MET A 283 -5.43 -3.28 -0.48
CA MET A 283 -4.83 -4.55 -0.92
C MET A 283 -4.21 -5.31 0.26
N ALA A 284 -3.47 -4.62 1.13
CA ALA A 284 -2.86 -5.24 2.31
C ALA A 284 -3.91 -5.88 3.23
N ALA A 285 -5.02 -5.18 3.49
CA ALA A 285 -6.11 -5.69 4.31
C ALA A 285 -6.78 -6.93 3.68
N VAL A 286 -7.16 -6.84 2.40
CA VAL A 286 -7.90 -7.90 1.71
C VAL A 286 -7.02 -9.13 1.47
N LEU A 287 -5.77 -8.97 1.02
CA LEU A 287 -4.84 -10.09 0.89
C LEU A 287 -4.67 -10.82 2.21
N LEU A 288 -4.50 -10.08 3.31
CA LEU A 288 -4.33 -10.68 4.64
C LEU A 288 -5.60 -11.38 5.15
N GLN A 289 -6.77 -10.88 4.79
CA GLN A 289 -8.05 -11.52 5.10
C GLN A 289 -8.16 -12.92 4.46
N TYR A 290 -7.63 -13.07 3.24
CA TYR A 290 -7.50 -14.36 2.56
C TYR A 290 -6.27 -15.18 3.01
N GLY A 291 -5.48 -14.71 3.98
CA GLY A 291 -4.26 -15.37 4.42
C GLY A 291 -3.12 -15.30 3.40
N ILE A 292 -3.18 -14.38 2.44
CA ILE A 292 -2.17 -14.20 1.39
C ILE A 292 -1.21 -13.08 1.79
N TYR A 293 -0.01 -13.44 2.20
CA TYR A 293 1.01 -12.46 2.61
C TYR A 293 2.43 -12.89 2.28
N LEU A 294 2.60 -14.03 1.61
CA LEU A 294 3.91 -14.53 1.23
C LEU A 294 3.84 -15.11 -0.19
N PRO A 295 4.97 -15.20 -0.91
CA PRO A 295 4.97 -15.72 -2.27
C PRO A 295 4.41 -17.14 -2.41
N GLU A 296 4.59 -18.00 -1.40
CA GLU A 296 4.13 -19.40 -1.43
C GLU A 296 2.60 -19.47 -1.45
N HIS A 297 1.94 -18.56 -0.72
CA HIS A 297 0.49 -18.44 -0.76
C HIS A 297 0.00 -18.09 -2.17
N VAL A 298 0.71 -17.21 -2.88
CA VAL A 298 0.35 -16.87 -4.27
C VAL A 298 0.61 -18.03 -5.20
N HIS A 299 1.77 -18.71 -5.08
CA HIS A 299 2.07 -19.91 -5.86
C HIS A 299 0.98 -20.98 -5.71
N GLN A 300 0.51 -21.22 -4.49
CA GLN A 300 -0.57 -22.15 -4.18
C GLN A 300 -1.91 -21.79 -4.83
N LEU A 301 -2.20 -20.49 -5.03
CA LEU A 301 -3.39 -20.07 -5.76
C LEU A 301 -3.35 -20.44 -7.25
N PHE A 302 -2.14 -20.55 -7.83
CA PHE A 302 -1.93 -20.88 -9.24
C PHE A 302 -1.60 -22.37 -9.48
N SER A 303 -1.05 -23.09 -8.49
CA SER A 303 -0.86 -24.53 -8.53
C SER A 303 -2.14 -25.23 -8.07
N VAL A 304 -2.82 -25.89 -8.99
CA VAL A 304 -4.17 -26.46 -8.81
C VAL A 304 -4.20 -27.52 -7.70
N GLU A 305 -4.65 -27.13 -6.50
CA GLU A 305 -5.19 -28.02 -5.43
C GLU A 305 -5.87 -27.20 -4.29
N PHE A 306 -5.41 -25.97 -4.02
CA PHE A 306 -5.87 -25.17 -2.86
C PHE A 306 -7.12 -24.29 -3.12
N ALA A 307 -7.48 -24.04 -4.38
CA ALA A 307 -8.63 -23.18 -4.73
C ALA A 307 -9.97 -23.70 -4.18
N HIS A 308 -10.08 -25.01 -3.91
CA HIS A 308 -11.25 -25.63 -3.27
C HIS A 308 -11.30 -25.40 -1.73
N GLN A 309 -10.15 -25.20 -1.08
CA GLN A 309 -10.06 -25.15 0.39
C GLN A 309 -10.35 -23.74 0.94
N VAL A 310 -9.95 -22.68 0.22
CA VAL A 310 -10.27 -21.28 0.59
C VAL A 310 -11.76 -20.99 0.41
N PHE A 311 -12.41 -21.58 -0.60
CA PHE A 311 -13.86 -21.43 -0.80
C PHE A 311 -14.69 -22.05 0.34
N SER A 312 -14.15 -23.10 1.00
CA SER A 312 -14.82 -23.83 2.08
C SER A 312 -14.72 -23.11 3.44
N LEU A 313 -13.76 -22.20 3.63
CA LEU A 313 -13.54 -21.50 4.90
C LEU A 313 -14.31 -20.18 5.02
N THR A 314 -14.89 -19.67 3.93
CA THR A 314 -15.58 -18.37 3.89
C THR A 314 -17.11 -18.50 3.78
N VAL A 315 -17.63 -19.67 3.38
CA VAL A 315 -19.08 -19.89 3.22
C VAL A 315 -19.54 -20.97 4.20
N GLY A 316 -20.12 -20.53 5.32
CA GLY A 316 -20.84 -21.42 6.24
C GLY A 316 -21.92 -22.21 5.51
N ASN A 317 -21.70 -23.51 5.41
CA ASN A 317 -22.66 -24.60 5.23
C ASN A 317 -23.96 -24.27 4.47
N ARG A 318 -23.85 -23.84 3.21
CA ARG A 318 -24.98 -23.86 2.26
C ARG A 318 -24.63 -24.75 1.06
N LYS A 319 -25.49 -25.77 0.89
CA LYS A 319 -25.52 -26.86 -0.10
C LYS A 319 -24.49 -26.79 -1.26
N LYS A 320 -23.69 -27.86 -1.39
CA LYS A 320 -22.90 -28.21 -2.57
C LYS A 320 -23.73 -28.11 -3.85
N PRO A 321 -23.26 -27.43 -4.91
CA PRO A 321 -23.59 -27.82 -6.27
C PRO A 321 -22.63 -28.95 -6.69
N GLU A 322 -23.19 -29.96 -7.33
CA GLU A 322 -22.49 -31.14 -7.82
C GLU A 322 -21.45 -30.82 -8.90
N SER A 323 -20.45 -31.68 -8.93
CA SER A 323 -19.30 -31.82 -9.83
C SER A 323 -19.47 -31.30 -11.27
N LYS A 324 -18.74 -30.23 -11.62
CA LYS A 324 -18.22 -29.93 -12.98
C LYS A 324 -16.97 -29.05 -12.94
N PHE A 325 -15.90 -29.45 -12.25
CA PHE A 325 -14.60 -28.80 -12.45
C PHE A 325 -13.49 -29.85 -12.53
N GLY A 326 -13.00 -30.03 -13.76
CA GLY A 326 -11.95 -30.97 -14.10
C GLY A 326 -10.56 -30.50 -13.67
N THR A 327 -9.73 -31.50 -13.42
CA THR A 327 -8.27 -31.55 -13.53
C THR A 327 -7.64 -30.48 -14.43
N GLN A 328 -6.72 -29.69 -13.86
CA GLN A 328 -5.66 -28.87 -14.50
C GLN A 328 -6.01 -27.88 -15.64
N ALA A 329 -7.23 -27.88 -16.17
CA ALA A 329 -7.65 -27.09 -17.34
C ALA A 329 -8.57 -25.89 -16.99
N ALA A 330 -8.72 -25.52 -15.71
CA ALA A 330 -9.81 -24.65 -15.25
C ALA A 330 -9.43 -23.25 -14.71
N LEU A 331 -8.20 -22.77 -14.91
CA LEU A 331 -7.91 -21.32 -14.84
C LEU A 331 -7.75 -20.81 -16.28
N ASN A 332 -8.87 -20.66 -16.99
CA ASN A 332 -8.96 -20.03 -18.33
C ASN A 332 -8.52 -18.56 -18.29
N GLY A 333 -7.27 -18.29 -17.95
CA GLY A 333 -6.71 -16.95 -17.84
C GLY A 333 -7.27 -16.06 -16.73
N ARG A 334 -8.18 -16.56 -15.88
CA ARG A 334 -8.75 -15.76 -14.78
C ARG A 334 -7.74 -15.57 -13.65
N LEU A 335 -7.74 -14.37 -13.07
CA LEU A 335 -6.98 -14.07 -11.87
C LEU A 335 -7.62 -14.83 -10.69
N PRO A 336 -6.84 -15.47 -9.79
CA PRO A 336 -7.40 -16.09 -8.60
C PRO A 336 -8.22 -15.09 -7.78
N PHE A 337 -9.39 -15.53 -7.31
CA PHE A 337 -10.38 -14.66 -6.67
C PHE A 337 -9.80 -13.77 -5.56
N ALA A 338 -8.92 -14.31 -4.70
CA ALA A 338 -8.29 -13.53 -3.63
C ALA A 338 -7.44 -12.36 -4.16
N LEU A 339 -6.76 -12.54 -5.30
CA LEU A 339 -5.97 -11.49 -5.94
C LEU A 339 -6.87 -10.52 -6.73
N GLU A 340 -7.92 -11.04 -7.36
CA GLU A 340 -8.93 -10.24 -8.06
C GLU A 340 -9.67 -9.29 -7.11
N ASP A 341 -10.10 -9.81 -5.97
CA ASP A 341 -10.81 -9.04 -4.95
C ASP A 341 -9.88 -8.01 -4.30
N ALA A 342 -8.64 -8.40 -3.96
CA ALA A 342 -7.65 -7.46 -3.44
C ALA A 342 -7.37 -6.31 -4.42
N LEU A 343 -7.15 -6.61 -5.70
CA LEU A 343 -6.91 -5.60 -6.73
C LEU A 343 -8.14 -4.68 -6.92
N SER A 344 -9.35 -5.25 -6.87
CA SER A 344 -10.60 -4.50 -6.98
C SER A 344 -10.82 -3.55 -5.81
N TRP A 345 -10.64 -4.02 -4.57
CA TRP A 345 -10.69 -3.17 -3.38
C TRP A 345 -9.61 -2.10 -3.37
N GLY A 346 -8.39 -2.45 -3.79
CA GLY A 346 -7.30 -1.51 -3.98
C GLY A 346 -7.68 -0.38 -4.92
N LEU A 347 -8.16 -0.72 -6.11
CA LEU A 347 -8.48 0.26 -7.13
C LEU A 347 -9.69 1.12 -6.74
N ALA A 348 -10.71 0.52 -6.14
CA ALA A 348 -11.86 1.23 -5.59
C ALA A 348 -11.48 2.19 -4.46
N ALA A 349 -10.56 1.80 -3.57
CA ALA A 349 -10.09 2.66 -2.49
C ALA A 349 -9.29 3.86 -3.01
N GLY A 350 -8.45 3.63 -4.02
CA GLY A 350 -7.73 4.70 -4.72
C GLY A 350 -8.68 5.67 -5.44
N ALA A 351 -9.65 5.15 -6.20
CA ALA A 351 -10.62 5.95 -6.93
C ALA A 351 -11.54 6.76 -5.99
N ALA A 352 -12.06 6.14 -4.92
CA ALA A 352 -12.89 6.82 -3.93
C ALA A 352 -12.10 7.93 -3.21
N THR A 353 -10.82 7.69 -2.91
CA THR A 353 -9.96 8.71 -2.29
C THR A 353 -9.69 9.87 -3.26
N ALA A 354 -9.68 9.61 -4.56
CA ALA A 354 -9.55 10.67 -5.55
C ALA A 354 -10.81 11.56 -5.66
N GLU A 355 -12.00 11.09 -5.24
CA GLU A 355 -13.25 11.88 -5.26
C GLU A 355 -13.35 12.92 -4.13
N VAL A 356 -12.49 12.81 -3.11
CA VAL A 356 -12.45 13.73 -1.97
C VAL A 356 -11.31 14.73 -2.13
N SER A 357 -11.48 15.94 -1.56
CA SER A 357 -10.50 17.02 -1.66
C SER A 357 -9.50 17.02 -0.49
N GLY A 358 -8.35 17.67 -0.72
CA GLY A 358 -7.31 17.86 0.29
C GLY A 358 -6.64 16.56 0.71
N THR A 359 -6.56 16.34 2.02
CA THR A 359 -5.89 15.20 2.67
C THR A 359 -6.87 14.15 3.21
N THR A 360 -8.16 14.30 2.85
CA THR A 360 -9.22 13.37 3.22
C THR A 360 -9.00 12.02 2.53
N LEU A 361 -9.27 10.92 3.24
CA LEU A 361 -9.29 9.58 2.67
C LEU A 361 -10.72 9.05 2.62
N ALA A 362 -11.01 8.15 1.67
CA ALA A 362 -12.34 7.57 1.48
C ALA A 362 -12.88 6.77 2.67
N GLN A 363 -14.18 6.85 2.88
CA GLN A 363 -14.94 6.06 3.84
C GLN A 363 -15.32 4.69 3.28
N PRO A 364 -15.55 3.67 4.14
CA PRO A 364 -15.91 2.31 3.68
C PRO A 364 -17.10 2.25 2.71
N SER A 365 -18.12 3.08 2.89
CA SER A 365 -19.30 3.13 2.01
C SER A 365 -18.94 3.62 0.60
N GLU A 366 -18.05 4.60 0.48
CA GLU A 366 -17.57 5.14 -0.79
C GLU A 366 -16.74 4.10 -1.54
N ILE A 367 -15.87 3.39 -0.83
CA ILE A 367 -15.05 2.30 -1.39
C ILE A 367 -15.95 1.16 -1.88
N ARG A 368 -16.91 0.71 -1.05
CA ARG A 368 -17.87 -0.36 -1.41
C ARG A 368 -18.68 -0.02 -2.65
N ARG A 369 -19.11 1.23 -2.80
CA ARG A 369 -19.86 1.69 -3.98
C ARG A 369 -19.07 1.52 -5.28
N LEU A 370 -17.75 1.72 -5.23
CA LEU A 370 -16.87 1.64 -6.40
C LEU A 370 -16.32 0.23 -6.65
N HIS A 371 -16.20 -0.62 -5.62
CA HIS A 371 -15.68 -1.98 -5.72
C HIS A 371 -16.39 -2.80 -6.80
N GLY A 372 -17.73 -2.83 -6.80
CA GLY A 372 -18.52 -3.59 -7.78
C GLY A 372 -18.43 -3.09 -9.23
N GLN A 373 -17.78 -1.94 -9.47
CA GLN A 373 -17.60 -1.33 -10.78
C GLN A 373 -16.24 -1.67 -11.41
N VAL A 374 -15.30 -2.22 -10.64
CA VAL A 374 -14.00 -2.64 -11.16
C VAL A 374 -14.20 -3.81 -12.12
N ARG A 375 -13.49 -3.79 -13.25
CA ARG A 375 -13.48 -4.85 -14.25
C ARG A 375 -12.06 -5.29 -14.50
N ILE A 376 -11.80 -6.60 -14.38
CA ILE A 376 -10.48 -7.18 -14.54
C ILE A 376 -10.49 -8.10 -15.75
N GLN A 377 -9.49 -7.95 -16.61
CA GLN A 377 -9.28 -8.80 -17.77
C GLN A 377 -7.82 -9.24 -17.85
N LYS A 378 -7.58 -10.44 -18.37
CA LYS A 378 -6.22 -10.88 -18.71
C LYS A 378 -5.74 -10.17 -19.97
N LEU A 379 -4.44 -9.90 -20.05
CA LEU A 379 -3.78 -9.35 -21.24
C LEU A 379 -2.89 -10.38 -21.95
#